data_AF-A0AAX2TLS2-F1
#
_entry.id   AF-A0AAX2TLS2-F1
#
_cell.length_a   1.000
_cell.length_b   1.000
_cell.length_c   1.000
_cell.angle_alpha   90.00
_cell.angle_beta   90.00
_cell.angle_gamma   90.00
#
_symmetry.space_group_name_H-M   'P 1'
#
loop_
_entity.id
_entity.type
_entity.pdbx_description
1 polymer ?
#
loop_
_entity_poly.entity_id
_entity_poly.type
_entity_poly.pdbx_seq_one_letter_code
_entity_poly.pdbx_strand_id
1 'polypeptide(L)'
;PGRGNAVPVFVNPLYYGQCKNTGQTAATFNLSRNTLYLRIRLKKQTGSLKHQVTGLNAAKSDRQKPARYVGRHPDACLHEIAKHFDCTAAAVCHAPKQMRMARKKRPPLTKDKTRPK
;
A
#
# COMPACT_ATOMS: atom_id res chain seq x y z
N PRO A 1 -12.92 19.04 -2.75
CA PRO A 1 -12.06 19.48 -1.62
C PRO A 1 -10.69 18.76 -1.66
N GLY A 2 -9.66 19.52 -2.06
CA GLY A 2 -8.35 19.03 -2.49
C GLY A 2 -7.61 18.18 -1.45
N ARG A 3 -6.94 17.14 -1.96
CA ARG A 3 -5.99 16.31 -1.21
C ARG A 3 -4.83 17.22 -0.82
N GLY A 4 -4.72 17.54 0.47
CA GLY A 4 -3.53 18.18 1.01
C GLY A 4 -2.34 17.28 0.73
N ASN A 5 -1.49 17.72 -0.22
CA ASN A 5 -0.19 17.11 -0.46
C ASN A 5 0.55 17.11 0.87
N ALA A 6 0.69 15.95 1.49
CA ALA A 6 1.60 15.73 2.60
C ALA A 6 3.01 15.87 2.02
N VAL A 7 3.50 17.10 1.94
CA VAL A 7 4.89 17.38 1.65
C VAL A 7 5.67 16.63 2.73
N PRO A 8 6.56 15.70 2.38
CA PRO A 8 7.41 15.06 3.37
C PRO A 8 8.40 16.13 3.80
N VAL A 9 8.01 16.99 4.75
CA VAL A 9 8.94 17.94 5.34
C VAL A 9 9.86 17.11 6.21
N PHE A 10 10.89 16.54 5.59
CA PHE A 10 12.11 16.09 6.25
C PHE A 10 12.74 17.34 6.85
N VAL A 11 12.23 17.77 8.01
CA VAL A 11 12.91 18.78 8.82
C VAL A 11 14.22 18.14 9.20
N ASN A 12 15.30 18.65 8.63
CA ASN A 12 16.64 18.18 8.90
C ASN A 12 16.89 18.43 10.40
N PRO A 13 16.95 17.39 11.25
CA PRO A 13 17.00 17.55 12.70
C PRO A 13 18.33 18.14 13.20
N LEU A 14 19.25 18.43 12.28
CA LEU A 14 20.47 19.20 12.49
C LEU A 14 20.18 20.70 12.69
N TYR A 15 19.16 21.26 12.04
CA TYR A 15 18.85 22.69 12.14
C TYR A 15 18.42 23.12 13.55
N TYR A 16 17.71 22.25 14.28
CA TYR A 16 17.32 22.51 15.67
C TYR A 16 18.52 22.60 16.63
N GLY A 17 19.54 21.75 16.43
CA GLY A 17 20.76 21.79 17.26
C GLY A 17 21.56 23.07 17.07
N GLN A 18 21.43 23.70 15.89
CA GLN A 18 22.17 24.89 15.51
C GLN A 18 21.48 26.19 15.95
N CYS A 19 20.14 26.24 15.94
CA CYS A 19 19.41 27.48 16.20
C CYS A 19 19.01 27.70 17.66
N LYS A 20 18.99 26.67 18.53
CA LYS A 20 18.53 26.70 19.95
C LYS A 20 17.15 27.36 20.22
N ASN A 21 16.45 27.85 19.19
CA ASN A 21 15.19 28.57 19.27
C ASN A 21 14.10 27.80 18.49
N THR A 22 13.08 27.34 19.22
CA THR A 22 11.94 26.60 18.68
C THR A 22 11.06 27.46 17.77
N GLY A 23 10.88 28.73 18.10
CA GLY A 23 10.06 29.66 17.34
C GLY A 23 10.60 29.97 15.94
N GLN A 24 11.90 30.24 15.84
CA GLN A 24 12.55 30.49 14.55
C GLN A 24 12.52 29.25 13.65
N THR A 25 12.82 28.08 14.22
CA THR A 25 12.75 26.80 13.49
C THR A 25 11.33 26.54 12.95
N ALA A 26 10.30 26.79 13.76
CA ALA A 26 8.90 26.64 13.34
C ALA A 26 8.53 27.59 12.20
N ALA A 27 8.97 28.86 12.26
CA ALA A 27 8.74 29.85 11.21
C ALA A 27 9.45 29.50 9.90
N THR A 28 10.74 29.12 9.96
CA THR A 28 11.53 28.76 8.75
C THR A 28 10.90 27.58 7.99
N PHE A 29 10.41 26.58 8.71
CA PHE A 29 9.80 25.39 8.10
C PHE A 29 8.29 25.48 7.92
N ASN A 30 7.66 26.62 8.23
CA ASN A 30 6.21 26.79 8.23
C ASN A 30 5.47 25.67 8.97
N LEU A 31 5.97 25.32 10.16
CA LEU A 31 5.40 24.29 11.02
C LEU A 31 4.74 24.90 12.25
N SER A 32 3.72 24.23 12.75
CA SER A 32 3.21 24.56 14.09
C SER A 32 4.26 24.25 15.16
N ARG A 33 4.28 25.05 16.24
CA ARG A 33 5.15 24.80 17.40
C ARG A 33 4.88 23.41 18.00
N ASN A 34 3.62 22.96 18.00
CA ASN A 34 3.22 21.64 18.50
C ASN A 34 3.86 20.50 17.69
N THR A 35 3.82 20.59 16.36
CA THR A 35 4.47 19.61 15.46
C THR A 35 5.97 19.52 15.75
N LEU A 36 6.62 20.65 16.01
CA LEU A 36 8.04 20.68 16.38
C LEU A 36 8.30 19.95 17.70
N TYR A 37 7.51 20.21 18.75
CA TYR A 37 7.63 19.51 20.04
C TYR A 37 7.43 18.01 19.92
N LEU A 38 6.41 17.57 19.18
CA LEU A 38 6.14 16.16 18.94
C LEU A 38 7.31 15.46 18.24
N ARG A 39 7.95 16.12 17.28
CA ARG A 39 9.13 15.60 16.58
C ARG A 39 10.36 15.52 17.49
N ILE A 40 10.57 16.52 18.35
CA ILE A 40 11.66 16.48 19.36
C ILE A 40 11.44 15.32 20.33
N ARG A 41 10.21 15.13 20.82
CA ARG A 41 9.85 14.00 21.70
C ARG A 41 10.08 12.67 21.00
N LEU A 42 9.65 12.54 19.75
CA LEU A 42 9.82 11.31 18.96
C LEU A 42 11.30 10.97 18.75
N LYS A 43 12.13 11.97 18.40
CA LYS A 43 13.59 11.79 18.26
C LYS A 43 14.25 11.35 19.58
N LYS A 44 13.83 11.90 20.72
CA LYS A 44 14.34 11.47 22.04
C LYS A 44 13.97 10.03 22.37
N GLN A 45 12.77 9.59 21.98
CA GLN A 45 12.27 8.25 22.30
C GLN A 45 12.78 7.16 21.34
N THR A 46 12.80 7.44 20.04
CA THR A 46 13.09 6.44 19.00
C THR A 46 14.50 6.59 18.40
N GLY A 47 15.20 7.69 18.68
CA GLY A 47 16.50 8.03 18.07
C GLY A 47 16.42 8.41 16.58
N SER A 48 15.25 8.23 15.95
CA SER A 48 15.01 8.39 14.52
C SER A 48 13.77 9.24 14.27
N LEU A 49 13.82 10.08 13.23
CA LEU A 49 12.69 10.88 12.75
C LEU A 49 12.15 10.37 11.41
N LYS A 50 12.50 9.13 11.04
CA LYS A 50 11.99 8.48 9.83
C LYS A 50 10.48 8.26 9.95
N HIS A 51 9.78 8.33 8.82
CA HIS A 51 8.37 8.02 8.75
C HIS A 51 8.12 6.61 9.28
N GLN A 52 7.35 6.51 10.36
CA GLN A 52 6.87 5.22 10.85
C GLN A 52 5.69 4.83 9.98
N VAL A 53 5.78 3.69 9.29
CA VAL A 53 4.62 3.12 8.63
C VAL A 53 3.67 2.66 9.73
N THR A 54 2.59 3.41 9.95
CA THR A 54 1.51 2.98 10.83
C THR A 54 1.07 1.59 10.36
N GLY A 55 1.17 0.60 11.25
CA GLY A 55 0.87 -0.78 10.92
C GLY A 55 -0.50 -0.88 10.25
N LEU A 56 -0.56 -1.62 9.15
CA LEU A 56 -1.84 -1.96 8.53
C LEU A 56 -2.65 -2.81 9.54
N ASN A 57 -3.95 -2.54 9.65
CA ASN A 57 -4.87 -3.38 10.41
C ASN A 57 -4.71 -4.85 9.99
N ALA A 58 -4.82 -5.76 10.97
CA ALA A 58 -4.75 -7.20 10.71
C ALA A 58 -5.70 -7.56 9.56
N ALA A 59 -5.16 -8.13 8.48
CA ALA A 59 -5.97 -8.53 7.35
C ALA A 59 -6.94 -9.62 7.79
N LYS A 60 -8.22 -9.49 7.42
CA LYS A 60 -9.28 -10.46 7.78
C LYS A 60 -9.05 -11.88 7.24
N SER A 61 -8.08 -12.08 6.36
CA SER A 61 -7.74 -13.38 5.78
C SER A 61 -6.24 -13.47 5.49
N ASP A 62 -5.67 -14.67 5.63
CA ASP A 62 -4.26 -14.94 5.33
C ASP A 62 -4.00 -14.78 3.83
N ARG A 63 -3.25 -13.73 3.48
CA ARG A 63 -2.90 -13.41 2.08
C ARG A 63 -1.95 -14.44 1.45
N GLN A 64 -1.25 -15.24 2.25
CA GLN A 64 -0.25 -16.17 1.75
C GLN A 64 -0.87 -17.46 1.21
N LYS A 65 -1.95 -17.97 1.82
CA LYS A 65 -2.58 -19.25 1.43
C LYS A 65 -3.07 -19.24 -0.03
N PRO A 66 -3.81 -18.23 -0.51
CA PRO A 66 -4.27 -18.22 -1.89
C PRO A 66 -3.12 -17.98 -2.88
N ALA A 67 -2.08 -17.22 -2.49
CA ALA A 67 -0.90 -17.01 -3.34
C ALA A 67 -0.14 -18.31 -3.61
N ARG A 68 0.02 -19.18 -2.59
CA ARG A 68 0.62 -20.52 -2.75
C ARG A 68 -0.21 -21.44 -3.63
N TYR A 69 -1.54 -21.39 -3.50
CA TYR A 69 -2.46 -22.18 -4.33
C TYR A 69 -2.38 -21.77 -5.80
N VAL A 70 -2.38 -20.46 -6.09
CA VAL A 70 -2.21 -19.93 -7.46
C VAL A 70 -0.89 -20.34 -8.09
N GLY A 71 0.18 -20.45 -7.29
CA GLY A 71 1.47 -20.95 -7.79
C GLY A 71 1.46 -22.42 -8.22
N ARG A 72 0.62 -23.26 -7.59
CA ARG A 72 0.46 -24.67 -7.94
C ARG A 72 -0.54 -24.89 -9.08
N HIS A 73 -1.53 -24.00 -9.20
CA HIS A 73 -2.59 -24.06 -10.19
C HIS A 73 -2.68 -22.73 -10.96
N PRO A 74 -1.79 -22.48 -11.95
CA PRO A 74 -1.79 -21.25 -12.73
C PRO A 74 -3.00 -21.14 -13.68
N ASP A 75 -3.68 -22.25 -13.90
CA ASP A 75 -4.86 -22.42 -14.73
C ASP A 75 -6.18 -22.13 -14.01
N ALA A 76 -6.18 -22.16 -12.67
CA ALA A 76 -7.37 -22.01 -11.85
C ALA A 76 -8.06 -20.64 -12.01
N CYS A 77 -9.39 -20.65 -12.09
CA CYS A 77 -10.21 -19.44 -12.13
C CYS A 77 -10.38 -18.83 -10.73
N LEU A 78 -10.60 -17.52 -10.65
CA LEU A 78 -10.89 -16.83 -9.37
C LEU A 78 -12.04 -17.49 -8.59
N HIS A 79 -13.04 -18.03 -9.28
CA HIS A 79 -14.18 -18.71 -8.68
C HIS A 79 -13.81 -20.08 -8.09
N GLU A 80 -12.90 -20.80 -8.72
CA GLU A 80 -12.43 -22.10 -8.22
C GLU A 80 -11.56 -21.93 -6.98
N ILE A 81 -10.67 -20.92 -7.00
CA ILE A 81 -9.85 -20.58 -5.84
C ILE A 81 -10.75 -20.11 -4.69
N ALA A 82 -11.74 -19.27 -4.99
CA ALA A 82 -12.75 -18.84 -4.01
C ALA A 82 -13.50 -20.02 -3.38
N LYS A 83 -13.93 -21.00 -4.19
CA LYS A 83 -14.60 -22.21 -3.72
C LYS A 83 -13.69 -23.08 -2.84
N HIS A 84 -12.41 -23.18 -3.15
CA HIS A 84 -11.44 -23.93 -2.33
C HIS A 84 -11.23 -23.31 -0.94
N PHE A 85 -11.42 -21.99 -0.80
CA PHE A 85 -11.21 -21.27 0.46
C PHE A 85 -12.52 -20.81 1.13
N ASP A 86 -13.68 -21.22 0.61
CA ASP A 86 -15.01 -20.75 1.04
C ASP A 86 -15.10 -19.22 1.15
N CYS A 87 -14.47 -18.52 0.20
CA CYS A 87 -14.34 -17.07 0.17
C CYS A 87 -15.05 -16.48 -1.07
N THR A 88 -15.33 -15.18 -1.05
CA THR A 88 -15.79 -14.47 -2.26
C THR A 88 -14.64 -14.27 -3.25
N ALA A 89 -14.91 -14.34 -4.56
CA ALA A 89 -13.90 -14.10 -5.61
C ALA A 89 -13.17 -12.74 -5.48
N ALA A 90 -13.87 -11.70 -5.00
CA ALA A 90 -13.29 -10.40 -4.70
C ALA A 90 -12.23 -10.46 -3.59
N ALA A 91 -12.41 -11.31 -2.59
CA ALA A 91 -11.45 -11.50 -1.50
C ALA A 91 -10.14 -12.11 -2.01
N VAL A 92 -10.19 -12.95 -3.05
CA VAL A 92 -9.03 -13.69 -3.57
C VAL A 92 -8.32 -12.96 -4.73
N CYS A 93 -8.94 -11.93 -5.32
CA CYS A 93 -8.43 -11.25 -6.53
C CYS A 93 -7.01 -10.66 -6.41
N HIS A 94 -6.53 -10.44 -5.19
CA HIS A 94 -5.19 -9.93 -4.91
C HIS A 94 -4.10 -10.98 -5.13
N ALA A 95 -4.38 -12.26 -4.90
CA ALA A 95 -3.39 -13.34 -4.99
C ALA A 95 -2.73 -13.47 -6.37
N PRO A 96 -3.48 -13.58 -7.49
CA PRO A 96 -2.85 -13.63 -8.81
C PRO A 96 -2.17 -12.32 -9.21
N LYS A 97 -2.61 -11.18 -8.69
CA LYS A 97 -1.97 -9.87 -8.93
C LYS A 97 -0.60 -9.77 -8.25
N GLN A 98 -0.48 -10.25 -7.00
CA GLN A 98 0.80 -10.30 -6.28
C GLN A 98 1.82 -11.19 -7.00
N MET A 99 1.36 -12.32 -7.54
CA MET A 99 2.21 -13.26 -8.29
C MET A 99 2.50 -12.80 -9.73
N ARG A 100 2.00 -11.63 -10.15
CA ARG A 100 2.08 -11.11 -11.53
C ARG A 100 1.51 -12.07 -12.60
N MET A 101 0.66 -13.02 -12.19
CA MET A 101 0.00 -13.99 -13.08
C MET A 101 -1.32 -13.45 -13.65
N ALA A 102 -1.39 -12.13 -13.89
CA ALA A 102 -2.60 -11.49 -14.38
C ALA A 102 -2.92 -11.98 -15.81
N ARG A 103 -4.12 -12.55 -15.99
CA ARG A 103 -4.55 -13.05 -17.29
C ARG A 103 -4.90 -11.91 -18.23
N LYS A 104 -4.40 -11.96 -19.46
CA LYS A 104 -4.93 -11.17 -20.58
C LYS A 104 -6.35 -11.67 -20.88
N LYS A 105 -7.29 -10.75 -21.14
CA LYS A 105 -8.67 -11.09 -21.54
C LYS A 105 -8.62 -12.02 -22.76
N ARG A 106 -9.33 -13.15 -22.72
CA ARG A 106 -9.46 -14.04 -23.88
C ARG A 106 -10.03 -13.24 -25.06
N PRO A 107 -9.45 -13.32 -26.27
CA PRO A 107 -10.11 -12.80 -27.47
C PRO A 107 -11.53 -13.38 -27.55
N PRO A 108 -12.55 -12.58 -27.93
CA PRO A 108 -13.87 -13.12 -28.20
C PRO A 108 -13.75 -14.28 -29.18
N LEU A 109 -14.53 -15.35 -28.98
CA LEU A 109 -14.62 -16.42 -29.97
C LEU A 109 -15.15 -15.80 -31.27
N THR A 110 -14.28 -15.68 -32.27
CA THR A 110 -14.70 -15.31 -33.63
C THR A 110 -15.58 -16.45 -34.10
N LYS A 111 -16.90 -16.24 -34.18
CA LYS A 111 -17.78 -17.18 -34.87
C LYS A 111 -17.37 -17.16 -36.34
N ASP A 112 -16.83 -18.27 -36.85
CA ASP A 112 -16.66 -18.42 -38.29
C ASP A 112 -18.06 -18.36 -38.92
N LYS A 113 -18.27 -17.37 -39.79
CA LYS A 113 -19.46 -17.29 -40.61
C LYS A 113 -19.31 -18.30 -41.74
N THR A 114 -19.50 -19.59 -41.45
CA THR A 114 -19.62 -20.60 -42.49
C THR A 114 -20.84 -20.24 -43.33
N ARG A 115 -20.63 -19.80 -44.57
CA ARG A 115 -21.73 -19.60 -45.53
C ARG A 115 -22.30 -20.99 -45.87
N PRO A 116 -23.62 -21.20 -45.79
CA PRO A 116 -24.20 -22.43 -46.30
C PRO A 116 -23.98 -22.51 -47.82
N LYS A 117 -23.73 -23.73 -48.29
CA LYS A 117 -23.53 -24.08 -49.71
C LYS A 117 -24.81 -23.86 -50.51
#